data_AF-A0A6F9C6R4-F1
#
_entry.id   AF-A0A6F9C6R4-F1
#
_cell.length_a   1.000
_cell.length_b   1.000
_cell.length_c   1.000
_cell.angle_alpha   90.00
_cell.angle_beta   90.00
_cell.angle_gamma   90.00
#
_symmetry.space_group_name_H-M   'P 1'
#
loop_
_entity.id
_entity.type
_entity.pdbx_description
1 polymer ?
#
loop_
_entity_poly.entity_id
_entity_poly.type
_entity_poly.pdbx_seq_one_letter_code
_entity_poly.pdbx_strand_id
1 'polypeptide(L)'
;YSRNILFTIVCSRFQCLRSGLFQCSITCLVFRMEGEGEVLYRTVPWDRRLLAQSGKRPAGPLFNIDCPQKSVCQLHLPHCQIHSGGGCDFLSVAHVTDDIIECLPPHEITETHIIINITGFSAYGDVTDDDAPISPIQGLVLLFHQLFVPEERSILNVLLLPSNVVRKEVSWSPTTPETLFYLAGVQSNTQWEM
;
A
#
# COMPACT_ATOMS: atom_id res chain seq x y z
N TYR A 1 8.05 -22.38 14.88
CA TYR A 1 8.84 -21.94 13.72
C TYR A 1 8.11 -20.78 13.06
N SER A 2 8.44 -19.56 13.45
CA SER A 2 7.99 -18.34 12.77
C SER A 2 8.67 -18.29 11.40
N ARG A 3 7.87 -18.36 10.33
CA ARG A 3 8.35 -18.20 8.96
C ARG A 3 8.28 -16.71 8.64
N ASN A 4 9.41 -16.11 8.25
CA ASN A 4 9.53 -14.68 8.01
C ASN A 4 8.91 -14.31 6.66
N ILE A 5 7.93 -13.40 6.66
CA ILE A 5 7.49 -12.67 5.47
C ILE A 5 8.52 -11.56 5.24
N LEU A 6 9.23 -11.58 4.11
CA LEU A 6 10.21 -10.55 3.77
C LEU A 6 9.56 -9.45 2.95
N PHE A 7 9.26 -8.31 3.57
CA PHE A 7 8.90 -7.08 2.85
C PHE A 7 10.13 -6.53 2.14
N THR A 8 10.11 -6.50 0.81
CA THR A 8 11.21 -5.98 -0.01
C THR A 8 10.89 -4.56 -0.44
N ILE A 9 11.81 -3.61 -0.30
CA ILE A 9 11.60 -2.24 -0.81
C ILE A 9 11.34 -2.29 -2.32
N VAL A 10 10.22 -1.73 -2.77
CA VAL A 10 9.96 -1.51 -4.21
C VAL A 10 10.52 -0.16 -4.61
N CYS A 11 11.43 -0.16 -5.58
CA CYS A 11 11.89 1.04 -6.27
C CYS A 11 11.41 0.98 -7.72
N SER A 12 10.74 2.03 -8.17
CA SER A 12 10.14 2.11 -9.50
C SER A 12 10.51 3.43 -10.16
N ARG A 13 10.70 3.38 -11.48
CA ARG A 13 10.81 4.56 -12.35
C ARG A 13 9.73 4.48 -13.42
N PHE A 14 9.04 5.58 -13.62
CA PHE A 14 8.03 5.77 -14.64
C PHE A 14 8.37 7.01 -15.47
N GLN A 15 8.20 6.95 -16.78
CA GLN A 15 8.39 8.06 -17.70
C GLN A 15 7.14 8.23 -18.56
N CYS A 16 6.65 9.46 -18.70
CA CYS A 16 5.54 9.79 -19.57
C CYS A 16 5.91 10.95 -20.50
N LEU A 17 5.38 10.91 -21.72
CA LEU A 17 5.60 11.94 -22.75
C LEU A 17 4.42 12.92 -22.87
N ARG A 18 3.40 12.78 -22.00
CA ARG A 18 2.16 13.54 -22.09
C ARG A 18 1.43 13.61 -20.77
N SER A 19 0.52 14.58 -20.69
CA SER A 19 -0.49 14.65 -19.64
C SER A 19 -1.41 13.44 -19.66
N GLY A 20 -1.87 13.04 -18.47
CA GLY A 20 -2.74 11.89 -18.30
C GLY A 20 -2.74 11.34 -16.88
N LEU A 21 -3.53 10.29 -16.68
CA LEU A 21 -3.60 9.53 -15.43
C LEU A 21 -2.90 8.19 -15.65
N PHE A 22 -1.90 7.88 -14.82
CA PHE A 22 -1.07 6.69 -14.99
C PHE A 22 -1.03 5.87 -13.70
N GLN A 23 -1.47 4.62 -13.79
CA GLN A 23 -1.49 3.69 -12.66
C GLN A 23 -0.35 2.68 -12.75
N CYS A 24 0.39 2.50 -11.66
CA CYS A 24 1.33 1.40 -11.53
C CYS A 24 0.58 0.10 -11.23
N SER A 25 0.80 -0.94 -12.04
CA SER A 25 0.19 -2.26 -11.85
C SER A 25 0.72 -3.04 -10.64
N ILE A 26 1.87 -2.63 -10.07
CA ILE A 26 2.51 -3.30 -8.94
C ILE A 26 2.03 -2.73 -7.60
N THR A 27 1.99 -1.41 -7.51
CA THR A 27 1.68 -0.69 -6.26
C THR A 27 0.29 -0.08 -6.25
N CYS A 28 -0.45 -0.15 -7.36
CA CYS A 28 -1.72 0.54 -7.60
C CYS A 28 -1.69 2.07 -7.48
N LEU A 29 -0.56 2.68 -7.10
CA LEU A 29 -0.37 4.12 -7.12
C LEU A 29 -0.73 4.72 -8.47
N VAL A 30 -1.47 5.83 -8.43
CA VAL A 30 -1.84 6.58 -9.63
C VAL A 30 -1.26 7.98 -9.57
N PHE A 31 -0.65 8.40 -10.68
CA PHE A 31 -0.10 9.73 -10.86
C PHE A 31 -0.91 10.47 -11.93
N ARG A 32 -1.46 11.64 -11.57
CA ARG A 32 -1.99 12.59 -12.55
C ARG A 32 -0.84 13.51 -12.99
N MET A 33 -0.48 13.40 -14.25
CA MET A 33 0.57 14.18 -14.90
C MET A 33 -0.04 15.33 -15.71
N GLU A 34 0.51 16.54 -15.58
CA GLU A 34 0.16 17.71 -16.38
C GLU A 34 0.94 17.81 -17.69
N GLY A 35 2.02 17.05 -17.84
CA GLY A 35 2.89 17.08 -19.01
C GLY A 35 3.85 15.91 -19.08
N GLU A 36 4.87 16.03 -19.93
CA GLU A 36 6.01 15.12 -19.97
C GLU A 36 6.82 15.21 -18.67
N GLY A 37 7.30 14.06 -18.19
CA GLY A 37 8.17 14.00 -17.03
C GLY A 37 8.47 12.58 -16.59
N GLU A 38 9.31 12.48 -15.59
CA GLU A 38 9.58 11.22 -14.91
C GLU A 38 9.12 11.26 -13.45
N VAL A 39 8.74 10.08 -12.96
CA VAL A 39 8.42 9.86 -11.55
C VAL A 39 9.31 8.72 -11.06
N LEU A 40 10.09 9.01 -10.03
CA LEU A 40 10.81 8.02 -9.26
C LEU A 40 10.09 7.85 -7.94
N TYR A 41 9.81 6.62 -7.54
CA TYR A 41 9.26 6.40 -6.23
C TYR A 41 9.70 5.09 -5.64
N ARG A 42 9.67 5.03 -4.30
CA ARG A 42 9.97 3.83 -3.55
C ARG A 42 9.13 3.71 -2.30
N THR A 43 8.91 2.48 -1.84
CA THR A 43 8.41 2.27 -0.48
C THR A 43 9.50 2.61 0.54
N VAL A 44 9.11 3.25 1.62
CA VAL A 44 9.98 3.57 2.76
C VAL A 44 9.27 3.18 4.07
N PRO A 45 10.01 2.82 5.12
CA PRO A 45 9.38 2.48 6.39
C PRO A 45 8.73 3.70 7.04
N TRP A 46 7.63 3.48 7.74
CA TRP A 46 7.07 4.48 8.66
C TRP A 46 7.97 4.64 9.89
N ASP A 47 8.27 5.88 10.27
CA ASP A 47 8.66 6.15 11.66
C ASP A 47 7.42 6.06 12.55
N ARG A 48 7.23 4.90 13.16
CA ARG A 48 6.09 4.62 14.04
C ARG A 48 6.03 5.55 15.25
N ARG A 49 7.18 6.04 15.75
CA ARG A 49 7.20 6.93 16.92
C ARG A 49 6.70 8.31 16.53
N LEU A 50 7.22 8.85 15.43
CA LEU A 50 6.79 10.14 14.90
C LEU A 50 5.31 10.11 14.52
N LEU A 51 4.87 9.03 13.87
CA LEU A 51 3.48 8.88 13.48
C LEU A 51 2.54 8.79 14.70
N ALA A 52 2.90 8.01 15.72
CA ALA A 52 2.12 7.94 16.95
C ALA A 52 2.04 9.29 17.69
N GLN A 53 3.11 10.10 17.67
CA GLN A 53 3.10 11.46 18.23
C GLN A 53 2.11 12.40 17.52
N SER A 54 1.81 12.13 16.25
CA SER A 54 0.79 12.85 15.48
C SER A 54 -0.65 12.36 15.73
N GLY A 55 -0.85 11.37 16.62
CA GLY A 55 -2.17 10.77 16.90
C GLY A 55 -2.68 9.91 15.74
N LYS A 56 -1.78 9.39 14.91
CA LYS A 56 -2.11 8.63 13.71
C LYS A 56 -1.50 7.23 13.75
N ARG A 57 -2.06 6.34 12.95
CA ARG A 57 -1.50 5.02 12.62
C ARG A 57 -1.50 4.79 11.11
N PRO A 58 -0.61 3.91 10.59
CA PRO A 58 -0.56 3.62 9.16
C PRO A 58 -1.86 2.97 8.68
N ALA A 59 -2.35 3.39 7.53
CA ALA A 59 -3.44 2.74 6.79
C ALA A 59 -2.96 2.11 5.47
N GLY A 60 -1.66 2.19 5.17
CA GLY A 60 -1.04 1.60 4.00
C GLY A 60 0.48 1.83 3.95
N PRO A 61 1.12 1.50 2.81
CA PRO A 61 2.54 1.77 2.59
C PRO A 61 2.83 3.28 2.53
N LEU A 62 4.06 3.65 2.90
CA LEU A 62 4.59 5.01 2.71
C LEU A 62 5.46 5.05 1.45
N PHE A 63 5.17 5.98 0.56
CA PHE A 63 5.85 6.11 -0.73
C PHE A 63 6.63 7.40 -0.80
N ASN A 64 7.96 7.31 -0.85
CA ASN A 64 8.82 8.44 -1.16
C ASN A 64 8.83 8.66 -2.68
N ILE A 65 8.33 9.81 -3.11
CA ILE A 65 8.07 10.17 -4.51
C ILE A 65 8.91 11.40 -4.86
N ASP A 66 9.60 11.30 -5.99
CA ASP A 66 10.34 12.38 -6.63
C ASP A 66 9.88 12.55 -8.08
N CYS A 67 9.73 13.79 -8.51
CA CYS A 67 9.36 14.16 -9.87
C CYS A 67 10.14 15.42 -10.27
N PRO A 68 11.32 15.27 -10.91
CA PRO A 68 12.21 16.40 -11.20
C PRO A 68 11.55 17.51 -12.02
N GLN A 69 10.67 17.16 -12.95
CA GLN A 69 9.94 18.09 -13.81
C GLN A 69 8.74 18.72 -13.11
N LYS A 70 8.40 18.28 -11.89
CA LYS A 70 7.24 18.73 -11.12
C LYS A 70 5.92 18.59 -11.87
N SER A 71 5.84 17.61 -12.77
CA SER A 71 4.70 17.41 -13.66
C SER A 71 3.55 16.65 -13.00
N VAL A 72 3.74 16.05 -11.82
CA VAL A 72 2.65 15.43 -11.06
C VAL A 72 1.91 16.51 -10.27
N CYS A 73 0.59 16.59 -10.44
CA CYS A 73 -0.26 17.52 -9.68
C CYS A 73 -1.23 16.83 -8.70
N GLN A 74 -1.44 15.52 -8.84
CA GLN A 74 -2.34 14.76 -7.98
C GLN A 74 -1.86 13.31 -7.86
N LEU A 75 -1.97 12.76 -6.65
CA LEU A 75 -1.69 11.36 -6.31
C LEU A 75 -2.98 10.65 -5.93
N HIS A 76 -3.11 9.40 -6.37
CA HIS A 76 -4.13 8.49 -5.84
C HIS A 76 -3.40 7.36 -5.09
N LEU A 77 -3.57 7.33 -3.78
CA LEU A 77 -2.97 6.37 -2.87
C LEU A 77 -3.96 5.23 -2.60
N PRO A 78 -3.56 3.95 -2.73
CA PRO A 78 -4.47 2.83 -2.55
C PRO A 78 -4.77 2.57 -1.07
N HIS A 79 -6.07 2.48 -0.74
CA HIS A 79 -6.54 2.07 0.57
C HIS A 79 -7.35 0.77 0.48
N CYS A 80 -7.64 0.17 1.63
CA CYS A 80 -8.42 -1.07 1.70
C CYS A 80 -9.69 -0.96 2.56
N GLN A 81 -9.95 0.19 3.19
CA GLN A 81 -11.12 0.39 4.03
C GLN A 81 -12.43 0.27 3.25
N ILE A 82 -13.40 -0.42 3.87
CA ILE A 82 -14.74 -0.62 3.32
C ILE A 82 -15.69 0.41 3.93
N HIS A 83 -16.40 1.14 3.08
CA HIS A 83 -17.37 2.15 3.46
C HIS A 83 -18.65 1.49 4.02
N SER A 84 -18.69 1.18 5.31
CA SER A 84 -19.91 0.69 5.97
C SER A 84 -20.71 1.85 6.59
N GLY A 85 -21.46 2.58 5.77
CA GLY A 85 -22.54 3.48 6.21
C GLY A 85 -22.18 4.72 7.03
N GLY A 86 -20.89 4.95 7.33
CA GLY A 86 -20.40 6.10 8.12
C GLY A 86 -19.24 6.88 7.47
N GLY A 87 -19.01 6.69 6.16
CA GLY A 87 -17.90 7.34 5.45
C GLY A 87 -16.52 6.78 5.79
N CYS A 88 -15.49 7.42 5.23
CA CYS A 88 -14.08 7.18 5.55
C CYS A 88 -13.44 8.45 6.12
N ASP A 89 -14.18 9.18 6.95
CA ASP A 89 -13.80 10.52 7.46
C ASP A 89 -12.55 10.49 8.36
N PHE A 90 -12.21 9.31 8.86
CA PHE A 90 -10.99 9.02 9.64
C PHE A 90 -9.76 8.74 8.78
N LEU A 91 -9.89 8.71 7.44
CA LEU A 91 -8.77 8.53 6.52
C LEU A 91 -8.23 9.89 6.08
N SER A 92 -6.90 9.99 6.10
CA SER A 92 -6.15 11.16 5.65
C SER A 92 -4.83 10.72 5.03
N VAL A 93 -4.09 11.64 4.43
CA VAL A 93 -2.76 11.35 3.88
C VAL A 93 -1.71 12.05 4.71
N ALA A 94 -0.73 11.31 5.20
CA ALA A 94 0.47 11.91 5.76
C ALA A 94 1.43 12.31 4.64
N HIS A 95 1.93 13.53 4.73
CA HIS A 95 3.04 14.07 3.96
C HIS A 95 4.23 14.24 4.91
N VAL A 96 5.30 13.48 4.68
CA VAL A 96 6.46 13.40 5.58
C VAL A 96 7.67 14.07 4.96
N THR A 97 8.15 15.15 5.60
CA THR A 97 9.30 15.94 5.14
C THR A 97 10.22 16.24 6.33
N ASP A 98 11.51 15.91 6.26
CA ASP A 98 12.51 16.20 7.30
C ASP A 98 12.03 15.93 8.75
N ASP A 99 11.48 14.74 8.99
CA ASP A 99 10.90 14.29 10.27
C ASP A 99 9.69 15.09 10.76
N ILE A 100 9.01 15.83 9.88
CA ILE A 100 7.73 16.49 10.13
C ILE A 100 6.64 15.72 9.38
N ILE A 101 5.56 15.40 10.09
CA ILE A 101 4.35 14.81 9.51
C ILE A 101 3.27 15.88 9.42
N GLU A 102 2.88 16.20 8.19
CA GLU A 102 1.70 17.01 7.89
C GLU A 102 0.56 16.09 7.45
N CYS A 103 -0.61 16.20 8.07
CA CYS A 103 -1.79 15.44 7.66
C CYS A 103 -2.61 16.25 6.67
N LEU A 104 -2.62 15.83 5.42
CA LEU A 104 -3.38 16.44 4.34
C LEU A 104 -4.79 15.84 4.29
N PRO A 105 -5.83 16.69 4.19
CA PRO A 105 -7.18 16.20 3.97
C PRO A 105 -7.29 15.62 2.55
N PRO A 106 -8.11 14.58 2.35
CA PRO A 106 -8.39 14.03 1.04
C PRO A 106 -9.12 15.07 0.17
N HIS A 107 -8.77 15.12 -1.11
CA HIS A 107 -9.60 15.79 -2.12
C HIS A 107 -10.87 14.98 -2.40
N GLU A 108 -10.71 13.66 -2.50
CA GLU A 108 -11.77 12.68 -2.69
C GLU A 108 -11.33 11.34 -2.12
N ILE A 109 -12.25 10.57 -1.55
CA ILE A 109 -12.02 9.16 -1.18
C ILE A 109 -12.96 8.33 -2.04
N THR A 110 -12.37 7.45 -2.84
CA THR A 110 -13.09 6.50 -3.70
C THR A 110 -13.25 5.15 -2.97
N GLU A 111 -13.73 4.12 -3.66
CA GLU A 111 -13.80 2.77 -3.05
C GLU A 111 -12.41 2.16 -2.79
N THR A 112 -11.37 2.61 -3.49
CA THR A 112 -10.04 1.97 -3.50
C THR A 112 -8.87 2.93 -3.35
N HIS A 113 -9.09 4.24 -3.51
CA HIS A 113 -8.02 5.24 -3.48
C HIS A 113 -8.42 6.51 -2.74
N ILE A 114 -7.46 7.06 -1.99
CA ILE A 114 -7.48 8.43 -1.49
C ILE A 114 -6.80 9.33 -2.53
N ILE A 115 -7.51 10.35 -2.98
CA ILE A 115 -7.03 11.30 -3.97
C ILE A 115 -6.59 12.57 -3.26
N ILE A 116 -5.36 13.02 -3.50
CA ILE A 116 -4.83 14.30 -2.99
C ILE A 116 -4.13 15.10 -4.09
N ASN A 117 -4.32 16.41 -4.05
CA ASN A 117 -3.53 17.33 -4.87
C ASN A 117 -2.20 17.58 -4.16
N ILE A 118 -1.10 17.56 -4.90
CA ILE A 118 0.24 17.76 -4.34
C ILE A 118 0.96 18.90 -5.05
N THR A 119 1.80 19.60 -4.28
CA THR A 119 2.71 20.64 -4.77
C THR A 119 4.17 20.34 -4.43
N GLY A 120 4.39 19.40 -3.51
CA GLY A 120 5.69 18.93 -3.04
C GLY A 120 5.97 17.48 -3.44
N PHE A 121 7.22 17.08 -3.26
CA PHE A 121 7.73 15.74 -3.54
C PHE A 121 8.56 15.27 -2.35
N SER A 122 8.07 14.23 -1.68
CA SER A 122 8.65 13.62 -0.49
C SER A 122 7.90 12.31 -0.22
N ALA A 123 7.75 11.88 1.03
CA ALA A 123 7.00 10.67 1.35
C ALA A 123 5.51 10.93 1.63
N TYR A 124 4.64 10.16 0.96
CA TYR A 124 3.19 10.20 1.10
C TYR A 124 2.62 8.82 1.42
N GLY A 125 1.68 8.74 2.36
CA GLY A 125 1.03 7.49 2.72
C GLY A 125 -0.27 7.68 3.48
N ASP A 126 -1.17 6.71 3.34
CA ASP A 126 -2.48 6.74 3.99
C ASP A 126 -2.34 6.52 5.49
N VAL A 127 -3.07 7.33 6.27
CA VAL A 127 -3.11 7.24 7.73
C VAL A 127 -4.53 7.35 8.23
N THR A 128 -4.75 6.80 9.42
CA THR A 128 -6.02 6.91 10.14
C THR A 128 -5.77 7.41 11.56
N ASP A 129 -6.76 8.05 12.16
CA ASP A 129 -6.69 8.44 13.57
C ASP A 129 -6.46 7.22 14.46
N ASP A 130 -5.64 7.38 15.49
CA ASP A 130 -5.27 6.28 16.38
C ASP A 130 -6.47 5.79 17.22
N ASP A 131 -7.38 6.71 17.56
CA ASP A 131 -8.64 6.46 18.25
C ASP A 131 -9.81 6.09 17.32
N ALA A 132 -9.58 6.05 16.00
CA ALA A 132 -10.61 5.65 15.04
C ALA A 132 -11.10 4.21 15.29
N PRO A 133 -12.42 3.98 15.15
CA PRO A 133 -12.97 2.63 15.28
C PRO A 133 -12.33 1.68 14.27
N ILE A 134 -12.30 0.39 14.62
CA ILE A 134 -11.81 -0.64 13.70
C ILE A 134 -12.80 -0.73 12.53
N SER A 135 -12.38 -0.26 11.36
CA SER A 135 -13.14 -0.36 10.12
C SER A 135 -12.86 -1.69 9.42
N PRO A 136 -13.87 -2.32 8.78
CA PRO A 136 -13.63 -3.47 7.92
C PRO A 136 -12.72 -3.09 6.74
N ILE A 137 -11.85 -4.01 6.32
CA ILE A 137 -10.96 -3.81 5.18
C ILE A 137 -11.13 -4.92 4.13
N GLN A 138 -10.84 -4.58 2.89
CA GLN A 138 -10.65 -5.51 1.80
C GLN A 138 -9.36 -6.29 2.04
N GLY A 139 -9.48 -7.62 2.11
CA GLY A 139 -8.37 -8.54 2.24
C GLY A 139 -7.98 -9.16 0.90
N LEU A 140 -6.71 -9.49 0.79
CA LEU A 140 -6.10 -10.33 -0.24
C LEU A 140 -5.71 -11.65 0.42
N VAL A 141 -6.21 -12.77 -0.12
CA VAL A 141 -5.80 -14.10 0.31
C VAL A 141 -4.88 -14.72 -0.72
N LEU A 142 -3.68 -15.06 -0.27
CA LEU A 142 -2.68 -15.79 -1.02
C LEU A 142 -2.66 -17.23 -0.54
N LEU A 143 -2.85 -18.16 -1.47
CA LEU A 143 -2.84 -19.59 -1.22
C LEU A 143 -1.55 -20.19 -1.77
N PHE A 144 -0.76 -20.82 -0.90
CA PHE A 144 0.44 -21.55 -1.28
C PHE A 144 0.24 -23.03 -1.00
N HIS A 145 0.06 -23.81 -2.07
CA HIS A 145 -0.08 -25.25 -1.98
C HIS A 145 1.29 -25.92 -2.15
N GLN A 146 1.65 -26.78 -1.19
CA GLN A 146 2.88 -27.56 -1.18
C GLN A 146 2.53 -29.04 -1.21
N LEU A 147 3.08 -29.76 -2.18
CA LEU A 147 2.88 -31.20 -2.36
C LEU A 147 4.11 -31.96 -1.87
N PHE A 148 3.90 -32.93 -1.00
CA PHE A 148 4.93 -33.85 -0.53
C PHE A 148 4.66 -35.23 -1.13
N VAL A 149 5.10 -35.42 -2.37
CA VAL A 149 4.81 -36.62 -3.18
C VAL A 149 5.24 -37.92 -2.50
N PRO A 150 6.41 -38.03 -1.84
CA PRO A 150 6.81 -39.27 -1.16
C PRO A 150 5.97 -39.59 0.09
N GLU A 151 5.27 -38.60 0.64
CA GLU A 151 4.58 -38.69 1.94
C GLU A 151 3.06 -38.67 1.78
N GLU A 152 2.54 -38.58 0.55
CA GLU A 152 1.11 -38.39 0.20
C GLU A 152 0.45 -37.29 1.03
N ARG A 153 1.22 -36.25 1.38
CA ARG A 153 0.77 -35.13 2.18
C ARG A 153 0.74 -33.87 1.34
N SER A 154 -0.22 -33.01 1.63
CA SER A 154 -0.25 -31.65 1.11
C SER A 154 -0.40 -30.65 2.25
N ILE A 155 0.22 -29.48 2.09
CA ILE A 155 0.08 -28.35 3.00
C ILE A 155 -0.44 -27.17 2.19
N LEU A 156 -1.59 -26.63 2.62
CA LEU A 156 -2.09 -25.36 2.12
C LEU A 156 -1.74 -24.26 3.13
N ASN A 157 -0.81 -23.39 2.77
CA ASN A 157 -0.52 -22.19 3.55
C ASN A 157 -1.45 -21.07 3.06
N VAL A 158 -2.18 -20.45 3.98
CA VAL A 158 -3.08 -19.33 3.70
C VAL A 158 -2.49 -18.09 4.31
N LEU A 159 -2.21 -17.08 3.48
CA LEU A 159 -1.76 -15.78 3.93
C LEU A 159 -2.85 -14.75 3.63
N LEU A 160 -3.32 -14.07 4.68
CA LEU A 160 -4.31 -13.01 4.61
C LEU A 160 -3.60 -11.67 4.81
N LEU A 161 -3.74 -10.78 3.82
CA LEU A 161 -3.11 -9.46 3.82
C LEU A 161 -4.14 -8.38 3.50
N PRO A 162 -3.92 -7.13 3.89
CA PRO A 162 -4.67 -6.00 3.35
C PRO A 162 -4.53 -5.92 1.82
N SER A 163 -5.59 -5.54 1.10
CA SER A 163 -5.58 -5.50 -0.37
C SER A 163 -4.67 -4.41 -0.95
N ASN A 164 -4.34 -3.39 -0.16
CA ASN A 164 -3.43 -2.30 -0.53
C ASN A 164 -1.96 -2.59 -0.23
N VAL A 165 -1.61 -3.83 0.13
CA VAL A 165 -0.20 -4.26 0.22
C VAL A 165 0.45 -4.24 -1.17
N VAL A 166 1.70 -3.80 -1.24
CA VAL A 166 2.46 -3.86 -2.49
C VAL A 166 2.80 -5.32 -2.82
N ARG A 167 2.21 -5.85 -3.89
CA ARG A 167 2.23 -7.29 -4.21
C ARG A 167 3.65 -7.86 -4.39
N LYS A 168 4.60 -7.07 -4.89
CA LYS A 168 6.00 -7.51 -5.06
C LYS A 168 6.76 -7.67 -3.74
N GLU A 169 6.30 -7.04 -2.67
CA GLU A 169 6.95 -7.15 -1.35
C GLU A 169 6.58 -8.46 -0.66
N VAL A 170 5.57 -9.17 -1.16
CA VAL A 170 5.13 -10.43 -0.56
C VAL A 170 5.81 -11.56 -1.30
N SER A 171 6.98 -11.98 -0.80
CA SER A 171 7.66 -13.18 -1.28
C SER A 171 7.54 -14.30 -0.25
N TRP A 172 7.12 -15.48 -0.72
CA TRP A 172 7.20 -16.72 0.04
C TRP A 172 8.46 -17.45 -0.38
N SER A 173 9.36 -17.76 0.55
CA SER A 173 10.58 -18.53 0.29
C SER A 173 10.44 -19.96 0.84
N PRO A 174 9.96 -20.93 0.03
CA PRO A 174 10.12 -22.33 0.35
C PRO A 174 11.46 -22.82 -0.20
N THR A 175 12.17 -23.65 0.56
CA THR A 175 13.42 -24.31 0.19
C THR A 175 13.27 -25.42 -0.90
N THR A 176 12.46 -25.20 -1.96
CA THR A 176 12.14 -26.06 -3.16
C THR A 176 11.16 -27.24 -2.98
N PRO A 177 10.58 -27.83 -4.07
CA PRO A 177 10.09 -27.28 -5.35
C PRO A 177 8.56 -27.51 -5.59
N GLU A 178 8.02 -26.83 -6.61
CA GLU A 178 6.61 -26.79 -7.08
C GLU A 178 5.60 -26.11 -6.14
N THR A 179 5.58 -24.77 -6.20
CA THR A 179 4.54 -23.93 -5.58
C THR A 179 3.58 -23.45 -6.66
N LEU A 180 2.31 -23.83 -6.56
CA LEU A 180 1.22 -23.25 -7.35
C LEU A 180 0.62 -22.07 -6.58
N PHE A 181 0.46 -20.92 -7.25
CA PHE A 181 -0.09 -19.69 -6.69
C PHE A 181 -1.56 -19.56 -7.09
N TYR A 182 -2.45 -19.39 -6.11
CA TYR A 182 -3.84 -19.00 -6.35
C TYR A 182 -4.15 -17.70 -5.58
N LEU A 183 -4.74 -16.73 -6.28
CA LEU A 183 -5.20 -15.47 -5.71
C LEU A 183 -6.72 -15.55 -5.50
N ALA A 184 -7.18 -15.35 -4.26
CA ALA A 184 -8.59 -15.18 -3.94
C ALA A 184 -8.80 -13.87 -3.16
N GLY A 185 -9.80 -13.08 -3.54
CA GLY A 185 -10.22 -11.93 -2.74
C GLY A 185 -11.11 -12.41 -1.59
N VAL A 186 -10.83 -11.99 -0.36
CA VAL A 186 -11.64 -12.34 0.82
C VAL A 186 -11.80 -11.10 1.71
N GLN A 187 -13.00 -10.89 2.24
CA GLN A 187 -13.26 -9.81 3.21
C GLN A 187 -12.69 -10.19 4.58
N SER A 188 -11.96 -9.29 5.24
CA SER A 188 -11.34 -9.61 6.53
C SER A 188 -11.29 -8.43 7.50
N ASN A 189 -11.55 -8.71 8.78
CA ASN A 189 -11.38 -7.77 9.89
C ASN A 189 -10.00 -7.98 10.54
N THR A 190 -8.91 -7.61 9.86
CA THR A 190 -7.54 -7.79 10.40
C THR A 190 -6.86 -6.47 10.73
N GLN A 191 -6.11 -6.49 11.83
CA GLN A 191 -5.32 -5.39 12.38
C GLN A 191 -3.93 -5.37 11.73
N TRP A 192 -3.35 -4.18 11.57
CA TRP A 192 -1.96 -4.02 11.13
C TRP A 192 -0.97 -4.46 12.21
N GLU A 193 -0.43 -5.67 12.08
CA GLU A 193 0.85 -6.03 12.70
C GLU A 193 1.86 -6.34 11.59
N MET A 194 2.83 -5.43 11.42
CA MET A 194 4.06 -5.62 10.62
C MET A 194 5.27 -5.35 11.50
#